data_AF-A0A951B3X5-F1
#
_entry.id   AF-A0A951B3X5-F1
#
_cell.length_a   1.000
_cell.length_b   1.000
_cell.length_c   1.000
_cell.angle_alpha   90.00
_cell.angle_beta   90.00
_cell.angle_gamma   90.00
#
_symmetry.space_group_name_H-M   'P 1'
#
loop_
_entity.id
_entity.type
_entity.pdbx_description
1 polymer ?
#
loop_
_entity_poly.entity_id
_entity_poly.type
_entity_poly.pdbx_seq_one_letter_code
_entity_poly.pdbx_strand_id
1 'polypeptide(L)'
;MHSRSQKTLASALALSIAALPTSVAGQSPAPTKTPIKHVVVIFQENVSFDHYFATYPKAANTDGTKFNASASTPTVNGLTSGLISANPNSVKPFRLGVSQNYTCDQDHDYGDEQKAFDQGLMDKFPESVGIGAPGCPDYGHGTGLVMGYYDGNTATAIWNYAQHFAMNDNSFGTTFGPSTPGAINLVSGQTHGVNAGNDSSPSDVIGGSEIGDPDPVYDDCSGSTVIGLSGRNVGDLLNEKGITWGFFQGGFKPTSVVGGKAVCGAKTANLGGSLQKDYSAHHEPFQYYQSTSNPHHLPPSSVSMIGKTDQANHQYDLTDFWAAVNAGNLPAVSYLKAKRSQDGHAGYSSPLDEQLFIADTINKLQQTADWSSTAVIIAYD
;
A
#
# COMPACT_ATOMS: atom_id res chain seq x y z
N MET A 1 46.38 46.47 68.94
CA MET A 1 45.01 46.60 68.38
C MET A 1 45.12 46.66 66.86
N HIS A 2 44.46 45.72 66.16
CA HIS A 2 43.86 45.78 64.81
C HIS A 2 44.37 46.87 63.83
N SER A 3 44.63 46.65 62.53
CA SER A 3 44.25 45.59 61.58
C SER A 3 44.71 45.99 60.15
N ARG A 4 45.23 45.00 59.38
CA ARG A 4 45.07 44.70 57.91
C ARG A 4 45.36 45.82 56.89
N SER A 5 46.41 45.73 56.06
CA SER A 5 46.60 44.87 54.86
C SER A 5 45.48 45.00 53.82
N GLN A 6 45.72 45.83 52.80
CA GLN A 6 44.94 45.90 51.57
C GLN A 6 45.25 44.66 50.70
N LYS A 7 44.22 43.85 50.44
CA LYS A 7 44.23 42.85 49.37
C LYS A 7 43.29 43.33 48.27
N THR A 8 43.85 43.65 47.11
CA THR A 8 43.12 43.83 45.85
C THR A 8 42.56 42.48 45.40
N LEU A 9 41.24 42.35 45.32
CA LEU A 9 40.58 41.25 44.61
C LEU A 9 40.56 41.57 43.11
N ALA A 10 41.30 40.77 42.32
CA ALA A 10 41.07 40.66 40.89
C ALA A 10 39.87 39.71 40.69
N SER A 11 38.77 40.24 40.17
CA SER A 11 37.63 39.41 39.73
C SER A 11 37.94 38.88 38.33
N ALA A 12 38.21 37.58 38.23
CA ALA A 12 38.28 36.88 36.95
C ALA A 12 36.86 36.67 36.42
N LEU A 13 36.51 37.38 35.35
CA LEU A 13 35.26 37.18 34.62
C LEU A 13 35.41 35.93 33.75
N ALA A 14 34.84 34.80 34.19
CA ALA A 14 34.77 33.60 33.37
C ALA A 14 33.71 33.82 32.27
N LEU A 15 34.15 34.01 31.02
CA LEU A 15 33.27 33.94 29.85
C LEU A 15 32.93 32.46 29.61
N SER A 16 31.76 32.04 30.10
CA SER A 16 31.09 30.82 29.65
C SER A 16 30.59 31.05 28.22
N ILE A 17 31.32 30.53 27.24
CA ILE A 17 30.83 30.40 25.86
C ILE A 17 29.74 29.33 25.90
N ALA A 18 28.47 29.75 26.00
CA ALA A 18 27.35 28.87 25.74
C ALA A 18 27.41 28.46 24.27
N ALA A 19 27.73 27.20 24.02
CA ALA A 19 27.55 26.61 22.70
C ALA A 19 26.05 26.64 22.38
N LEU A 20 25.65 27.60 21.53
CA LEU A 20 24.33 27.61 20.94
C LEU A 20 24.16 26.29 20.16
N PRO A 21 23.06 25.55 20.36
CA PRO A 21 22.79 24.41 19.49
C PRO A 21 22.68 24.97 18.07
N THR A 22 23.55 24.50 17.18
CA THR A 22 23.36 24.69 15.75
C THR A 22 22.06 24.00 15.39
N SER A 23 20.99 24.78 15.21
CA SER A 23 19.80 24.28 14.53
C SER A 23 20.28 23.78 13.19
N VAL A 24 20.23 22.46 13.00
CA VAL A 24 20.26 21.89 11.65
C VAL A 24 19.12 22.60 10.94
N ALA A 25 19.47 23.47 9.99
CA ALA A 25 18.49 24.16 9.18
C ALA A 25 17.77 23.05 8.41
N GLY A 26 16.62 22.61 8.93
CA GLY A 26 15.70 21.78 8.19
C GLY A 26 15.43 22.52 6.90
N GLN A 27 15.73 21.89 5.76
CA GLN A 27 15.34 22.42 4.47
C GLN A 27 13.86 22.78 4.57
N SER A 28 13.54 24.06 4.33
CA SER A 28 12.14 24.47 4.28
C SER A 28 11.44 23.56 3.26
N PRO A 29 10.29 22.96 3.61
CA PRO A 29 9.59 22.06 2.71
C PRO A 29 9.43 22.71 1.34
N ALA A 30 9.65 21.94 0.27
CA ALA A 30 9.46 22.43 -1.09
C ALA A 30 8.08 23.13 -1.20
N PRO A 31 7.97 24.24 -1.95
CA PRO A 31 6.70 24.91 -2.11
C PRO A 31 5.68 23.97 -2.77
N THR A 32 4.50 23.86 -2.17
CA THR A 32 3.40 23.00 -2.62
C THR A 32 2.24 23.87 -3.09
N LYS A 33 1.45 23.38 -4.05
CA LYS A 33 0.26 24.11 -4.56
C LYS A 33 -0.89 24.14 -3.56
N THR A 34 -0.96 23.15 -2.69
CA THR A 34 -1.97 23.01 -1.63
C THR A 34 -1.28 23.06 -0.26
N PRO A 35 -2.03 23.14 0.85
CA PRO A 35 -1.46 23.02 2.19
C PRO A 35 -0.76 21.67 2.49
N ILE A 36 -0.99 20.64 1.65
CA ILE A 36 -0.43 19.31 1.84
C ILE A 36 1.08 19.35 1.61
N LYS A 37 1.84 18.86 2.59
CA LYS A 37 3.29 18.68 2.57
C LYS A 37 3.70 17.22 2.47
N HIS A 38 2.84 16.32 2.93
CA HIS A 38 3.06 14.87 2.92
C HIS A 38 1.86 14.17 2.30
N VAL A 39 2.09 13.37 1.27
CA VAL A 39 1.12 12.38 0.79
C VAL A 39 1.59 11.00 1.20
N VAL A 40 0.70 10.25 1.85
CA VAL A 40 0.91 8.84 2.22
C VAL A 40 -0.12 8.01 1.45
N VAL A 41 0.34 7.20 0.52
CA VAL A 41 -0.49 6.28 -0.26
C VAL A 41 -0.39 4.91 0.38
N ILE A 42 -1.45 4.45 1.02
CA ILE A 42 -1.61 3.07 1.49
C ILE A 42 -2.20 2.28 0.32
N PHE A 43 -1.40 1.40 -0.27
CA PHE A 43 -1.76 0.68 -1.48
C PHE A 43 -2.08 -0.79 -1.15
N GLN A 44 -3.36 -1.09 -1.05
CA GLN A 44 -3.90 -2.40 -0.65
C GLN A 44 -4.09 -3.31 -1.88
N GLU A 45 -4.71 -4.48 -1.70
CA GLU A 45 -4.75 -5.55 -2.71
C GLU A 45 -6.16 -6.09 -3.00
N ASN A 46 -6.45 -6.36 -4.27
CA ASN A 46 -7.44 -7.32 -4.79
C ASN A 46 -8.88 -7.16 -4.26
N VAL A 47 -9.35 -5.93 -4.11
CA VAL A 47 -10.72 -5.63 -3.65
C VAL A 47 -11.42 -4.67 -4.58
N SER A 48 -12.52 -5.12 -5.18
CA SER A 48 -13.40 -4.25 -5.97
C SER A 48 -14.23 -3.32 -5.08
N PHE A 49 -14.70 -2.20 -5.65
CA PHE A 49 -15.55 -1.25 -4.92
C PHE A 49 -16.79 -1.93 -4.32
N ASP A 50 -17.52 -2.72 -5.13
CA ASP A 50 -18.73 -3.41 -4.66
C ASP A 50 -18.40 -4.49 -3.62
N HIS A 51 -17.21 -5.10 -3.64
CA HIS A 51 -16.85 -6.08 -2.62
C HIS A 51 -16.82 -5.47 -1.20
N TYR A 52 -16.42 -4.20 -1.05
CA TYR A 52 -16.39 -3.52 0.25
C TYR A 52 -17.52 -2.53 0.48
N PHE A 53 -18.01 -1.85 -0.55
CA PHE A 53 -18.92 -0.71 -0.43
C PHE A 53 -20.27 -0.90 -1.11
N ALA A 54 -20.57 -2.08 -1.68
CA ALA A 54 -21.82 -2.36 -2.38
C ALA A 54 -23.07 -1.91 -1.63
N THR A 55 -23.09 -2.12 -0.30
CA THR A 55 -24.24 -1.79 0.55
C THR A 55 -24.03 -0.54 1.39
N TYR A 56 -22.92 0.18 1.21
CA TYR A 56 -22.66 1.40 1.95
C TYR A 56 -23.81 2.42 1.75
N PRO A 57 -24.33 3.06 2.82
CA PRO A 57 -23.85 2.99 4.21
C PRO A 57 -24.71 2.10 5.13
N LYS A 58 -25.37 1.07 4.59
CA LYS A 58 -26.29 0.19 5.32
C LYS A 58 -25.66 -1.18 5.59
N ALA A 59 -25.24 -1.41 6.82
CA ALA A 59 -24.82 -2.73 7.27
C ALA A 59 -26.00 -3.56 7.79
N ALA A 60 -25.90 -4.89 7.71
CA ALA A 60 -26.92 -5.81 8.19
C ALA A 60 -27.11 -5.73 9.72
N ASN A 61 -26.03 -5.46 10.47
CA ASN A 61 -26.00 -5.39 11.93
C ASN A 61 -26.46 -6.68 12.62
N THR A 62 -26.26 -7.82 11.97
CA THR A 62 -26.61 -9.16 12.47
C THR A 62 -25.44 -9.91 13.10
N ASP A 63 -24.20 -9.50 12.80
CA ASP A 63 -22.93 -10.04 13.31
C ASP A 63 -21.89 -8.91 13.40
N GLY A 64 -20.66 -9.25 13.80
CA GLY A 64 -19.52 -8.32 13.78
C GLY A 64 -19.75 -7.03 14.57
N THR A 65 -19.09 -5.95 14.15
CA THR A 65 -19.23 -4.62 14.76
C THR A 65 -20.44 -3.92 14.20
N LYS A 66 -21.36 -3.41 15.02
CA LYS A 66 -22.49 -2.65 14.50
C LYS A 66 -22.03 -1.36 13.83
N PHE A 67 -22.58 -1.07 12.66
CA PHE A 67 -22.36 0.16 11.92
C PHE A 67 -23.69 0.90 11.74
N ASN A 68 -23.71 2.18 12.10
CA ASN A 68 -24.85 3.07 11.89
C ASN A 68 -24.35 4.34 11.22
N ALA A 69 -24.83 4.58 10.00
CA ALA A 69 -24.47 5.76 9.24
C ALA A 69 -25.01 7.05 9.87
N SER A 70 -24.28 8.15 9.70
CA SER A 70 -24.81 9.49 9.92
C SER A 70 -26.03 9.74 9.02
N ALA A 71 -27.00 10.50 9.51
CA ALA A 71 -28.22 10.84 8.77
C ALA A 71 -27.95 11.61 7.46
N SER A 72 -26.80 12.29 7.36
CA SER A 72 -26.38 13.06 6.18
C SER A 72 -25.44 12.29 5.25
N THR A 73 -25.29 10.98 5.43
CA THR A 73 -24.37 10.19 4.62
C THR A 73 -24.81 10.17 3.16
N PRO A 74 -23.95 10.54 2.20
CA PRO A 74 -24.24 10.41 0.77
C PRO A 74 -24.43 8.94 0.36
N THR A 75 -25.23 8.72 -0.68
CA THR A 75 -25.30 7.43 -1.36
C THR A 75 -24.07 7.21 -2.23
N VAL A 76 -23.71 5.95 -2.46
CA VAL A 76 -22.69 5.55 -3.44
C VAL A 76 -23.35 4.86 -4.65
N ASN A 77 -22.63 4.80 -5.77
CA ASN A 77 -22.96 3.93 -6.90
C ASN A 77 -22.66 2.45 -6.57
N GLY A 78 -23.50 1.84 -5.73
CA GLY A 78 -23.36 0.44 -5.29
C GLY A 78 -24.54 -0.45 -5.70
N LEU A 79 -24.76 -1.54 -4.95
CA LEU A 79 -25.82 -2.51 -5.19
C LEU A 79 -27.21 -1.94 -4.92
N THR A 80 -27.90 -1.59 -6.01
CA THR A 80 -29.32 -1.19 -5.99
C THR A 80 -30.25 -2.38 -5.74
N SER A 81 -31.50 -2.11 -5.35
CA SER A 81 -32.54 -3.15 -5.26
C SER A 81 -32.75 -3.90 -6.58
N GLY A 82 -32.55 -3.23 -7.72
CA GLY A 82 -32.57 -3.84 -9.05
C GLY A 82 -31.44 -4.87 -9.22
N LEU A 83 -30.21 -4.48 -8.91
CA LEU A 83 -29.04 -5.38 -8.99
C LEU A 83 -29.11 -6.56 -8.01
N ILE A 84 -29.73 -6.37 -6.83
CA ILE A 84 -29.92 -7.46 -5.87
C ILE A 84 -31.00 -8.45 -6.37
N SER A 85 -32.10 -7.94 -6.91
CA SER A 85 -33.24 -8.78 -7.32
C SER A 85 -33.05 -9.45 -8.68
N ALA A 86 -32.39 -8.77 -9.62
CA ALA A 86 -32.20 -9.17 -11.01
C ALA A 86 -30.78 -8.83 -11.48
N ASN A 87 -29.76 -9.33 -10.76
CA ASN A 87 -28.38 -9.30 -11.24
C ASN A 87 -28.27 -10.09 -12.56
N PRO A 88 -27.49 -9.61 -13.55
CA PRO A 88 -27.36 -10.32 -14.82
C PRO A 88 -26.48 -11.58 -14.72
N ASN A 89 -25.63 -11.71 -13.70
CA ASN A 89 -24.80 -12.89 -13.49
C ASN A 89 -25.63 -14.13 -13.07
N SER A 90 -25.07 -15.31 -13.27
CA SER A 90 -25.68 -16.60 -12.89
C SER A 90 -25.87 -16.77 -11.38
N VAL A 91 -25.11 -16.02 -10.57
CA VAL A 91 -25.20 -15.98 -9.11
C VAL A 91 -25.53 -14.54 -8.67
N LYS A 92 -26.51 -14.39 -7.76
CA LYS A 92 -26.87 -13.09 -7.21
C LYS A 92 -25.86 -12.65 -6.15
N PRO A 93 -25.62 -11.33 -5.98
CA PRO A 93 -24.80 -10.83 -4.90
C PRO A 93 -25.32 -11.28 -3.54
N PHE A 94 -24.40 -11.65 -2.64
CA PHE A 94 -24.74 -12.06 -1.28
C PHE A 94 -23.73 -11.53 -0.26
N ARG A 95 -24.21 -11.33 0.96
CA ARG A 95 -23.39 -10.82 2.05
C ARG A 95 -22.51 -11.94 2.62
N LEU A 96 -21.22 -11.66 2.74
CA LEU A 96 -20.26 -12.43 3.52
C LEU A 96 -20.24 -11.90 4.97
N GLY A 97 -20.49 -12.77 5.94
CA GLY A 97 -20.44 -12.41 7.35
C GLY A 97 -19.02 -12.29 7.91
N VAL A 98 -18.89 -11.80 9.15
CA VAL A 98 -17.57 -11.62 9.79
C VAL A 98 -16.84 -12.95 9.99
N SER A 99 -17.57 -14.06 10.18
CA SER A 99 -16.98 -15.40 10.24
C SER A 99 -16.51 -15.93 8.88
N GLN A 100 -16.85 -15.23 7.79
CA GLN A 100 -16.47 -15.53 6.41
C GLN A 100 -15.43 -14.53 5.87
N ASN A 101 -14.59 -13.96 6.74
CA ASN A 101 -13.61 -12.94 6.36
C ASN A 101 -12.40 -13.48 5.57
N TYR A 102 -12.15 -14.80 5.60
CA TYR A 102 -11.12 -15.44 4.78
C TYR A 102 -11.77 -16.15 3.60
N THR A 103 -11.75 -15.51 2.45
CA THR A 103 -12.25 -16.10 1.20
C THR A 103 -11.11 -16.70 0.39
N CYS A 104 -11.48 -17.52 -0.58
CA CYS A 104 -10.62 -17.76 -1.71
C CYS A 104 -10.36 -16.50 -2.51
N ASP A 105 -9.13 -16.39 -2.97
CA ASP A 105 -8.76 -15.48 -4.03
C ASP A 105 -9.51 -15.82 -5.31
N GLN A 106 -10.00 -14.80 -6.01
CA GLN A 106 -10.68 -14.93 -7.29
C GLN A 106 -9.68 -14.65 -8.39
N ASP A 107 -9.92 -15.15 -9.59
CA ASP A 107 -9.06 -14.85 -10.72
C ASP A 107 -9.15 -13.35 -11.08
N HIS A 108 -8.01 -12.75 -11.35
CA HIS A 108 -7.82 -11.35 -11.67
C HIS A 108 -6.86 -11.18 -12.87
N ASP A 109 -6.74 -12.23 -13.70
CA ASP A 109 -5.97 -12.20 -14.94
C ASP A 109 -6.58 -11.21 -15.94
N TYR A 110 -5.72 -10.45 -16.62
CA TYR A 110 -6.09 -9.40 -17.59
C TYR A 110 -7.15 -9.85 -18.60
N GLY A 111 -7.00 -11.06 -19.14
CA GLY A 111 -7.90 -11.60 -20.15
C GLY A 111 -9.24 -12.05 -19.57
N ASP A 112 -9.25 -12.54 -18.33
CA ASP A 112 -10.44 -13.11 -17.70
C ASP A 112 -11.34 -12.04 -17.08
N GLU A 113 -10.77 -10.95 -16.56
CA GLU A 113 -11.56 -9.76 -16.19
C GLU A 113 -12.29 -9.15 -17.39
N GLN A 114 -11.64 -9.08 -18.57
CA GLN A 114 -12.29 -8.62 -19.80
C GLN A 114 -13.46 -9.52 -20.21
N LYS A 115 -13.33 -10.85 -20.04
CA LYS A 115 -14.41 -11.80 -20.29
C LYS A 115 -15.54 -11.62 -19.27
N ALA A 116 -15.22 -11.37 -17.99
CA ALA A 116 -16.21 -11.12 -16.94
C ALA A 116 -17.08 -9.89 -17.25
N PHE A 117 -16.45 -8.84 -17.79
CA PHE A 117 -17.15 -7.61 -18.20
C PHE A 117 -18.06 -7.82 -19.43
N ASP A 118 -17.78 -8.85 -20.24
CA ASP A 118 -18.53 -9.27 -21.43
C ASP A 118 -19.06 -8.10 -22.27
N GLN A 119 -18.13 -7.26 -22.75
CA GLN A 119 -18.43 -6.09 -23.60
C GLN A 119 -19.43 -5.09 -22.97
N GLY A 120 -19.48 -5.03 -21.64
CA GLY A 120 -20.36 -4.15 -20.88
C GLY A 120 -21.69 -4.78 -20.44
N LEU A 121 -21.91 -6.07 -20.70
CA LEU A 121 -23.05 -6.81 -20.16
C LEU A 121 -22.90 -7.14 -18.67
N MET A 122 -21.65 -7.27 -18.20
CA MET A 122 -21.30 -7.48 -16.79
C MET A 122 -21.94 -8.75 -16.19
N ASP A 123 -22.00 -9.84 -16.96
CA ASP A 123 -22.84 -11.02 -16.68
C ASP A 123 -22.09 -12.37 -16.73
N LYS A 124 -20.75 -12.32 -16.69
CA LYS A 124 -19.86 -13.50 -16.75
C LYS A 124 -18.87 -13.60 -15.58
N PHE A 125 -19.13 -12.93 -14.46
CA PHE A 125 -18.20 -12.92 -13.33
C PHE A 125 -18.01 -14.34 -12.74
N PRO A 126 -19.06 -15.09 -12.35
CA PRO A 126 -18.89 -16.46 -11.87
C PRO A 126 -18.23 -17.39 -12.89
N GLU A 127 -18.44 -17.18 -14.19
CA GLU A 127 -17.92 -18.05 -15.24
C GLU A 127 -16.46 -17.76 -15.61
N SER A 128 -16.02 -16.51 -15.49
CA SER A 128 -14.69 -16.08 -15.96
C SER A 128 -13.70 -15.95 -14.82
N VAL A 129 -14.05 -15.18 -13.79
CA VAL A 129 -13.14 -14.85 -12.67
C VAL A 129 -13.49 -15.61 -11.38
N GLY A 130 -14.64 -16.28 -11.36
CA GLY A 130 -15.11 -17.11 -10.26
C GLY A 130 -14.34 -18.43 -10.16
N ILE A 131 -13.06 -18.40 -9.80
CA ILE A 131 -12.28 -19.61 -9.54
C ILE A 131 -11.50 -19.38 -8.25
N GLY A 132 -11.95 -20.02 -7.17
CA GLY A 132 -11.18 -20.06 -5.95
C GLY A 132 -9.88 -20.83 -6.14
N ALA A 133 -8.77 -20.29 -5.65
CA ALA A 133 -7.52 -21.04 -5.54
C ALA A 133 -7.76 -22.39 -4.80
N PRO A 134 -7.08 -23.50 -5.15
CA PRO A 134 -7.27 -24.76 -4.43
C PRO A 134 -6.89 -24.64 -2.95
N GLY A 135 -7.77 -25.06 -2.03
CA GLY A 135 -7.45 -25.22 -0.60
C GLY A 135 -7.79 -24.03 0.32
N CYS A 136 -8.51 -23.03 -0.15
CA CYS A 136 -9.06 -21.93 0.66
C CYS A 136 -10.57 -22.10 0.95
N PRO A 137 -11.14 -21.32 1.89
CA PRO A 137 -12.57 -21.36 2.17
C PRO A 137 -13.41 -20.65 1.09
N ASP A 138 -14.29 -21.41 0.41
CA ASP A 138 -15.28 -20.88 -0.53
C ASP A 138 -16.70 -20.81 0.07
N TYR A 139 -16.86 -21.32 1.29
CA TYR A 139 -18.13 -21.44 2.04
C TYR A 139 -19.26 -22.12 1.25
N GLY A 140 -18.92 -23.02 0.32
CA GLY A 140 -19.88 -23.73 -0.52
C GLY A 140 -20.46 -22.89 -1.66
N HIS A 141 -19.88 -21.73 -1.97
CA HIS A 141 -20.30 -20.90 -3.10
C HIS A 141 -19.65 -21.29 -4.42
N GLY A 142 -18.56 -22.07 -4.41
CA GLY A 142 -17.80 -22.43 -5.61
C GLY A 142 -17.42 -21.18 -6.41
N THR A 143 -17.66 -21.22 -7.71
CA THR A 143 -17.41 -20.08 -8.62
C THR A 143 -18.25 -18.85 -8.30
N GLY A 144 -19.35 -19.02 -7.56
CA GLY A 144 -20.20 -17.91 -7.13
C GLY A 144 -19.59 -17.02 -6.05
N LEU A 145 -18.45 -17.40 -5.43
CA LEU A 145 -17.84 -16.63 -4.35
C LEU A 145 -17.50 -15.19 -4.77
N VAL A 146 -17.14 -14.98 -6.04
CA VAL A 146 -16.88 -13.65 -6.63
C VAL A 146 -18.06 -12.66 -6.49
N MET A 147 -19.28 -13.16 -6.29
CA MET A 147 -20.47 -12.32 -6.06
C MET A 147 -20.66 -11.93 -4.58
N GLY A 148 -19.76 -12.37 -3.70
CA GLY A 148 -19.78 -12.04 -2.28
C GLY A 148 -19.39 -10.57 -2.05
N TYR A 149 -20.07 -9.91 -1.11
CA TYR A 149 -19.69 -8.58 -0.62
C TYR A 149 -19.65 -8.53 0.90
N TYR A 150 -18.78 -7.70 1.45
CA TYR A 150 -18.77 -7.33 2.85
C TYR A 150 -19.59 -6.05 3.08
N ASP A 151 -19.94 -5.82 4.35
CA ASP A 151 -20.51 -4.56 4.80
C ASP A 151 -19.74 -4.00 6.00
N GLY A 152 -20.25 -2.90 6.56
CA GLY A 152 -19.63 -2.22 7.71
C GLY A 152 -19.54 -3.04 8.98
N ASN A 153 -20.08 -4.27 9.04
CA ASN A 153 -19.86 -5.17 10.16
C ASN A 153 -18.52 -5.93 10.07
N THR A 154 -18.00 -6.11 8.85
CA THR A 154 -16.70 -6.74 8.58
C THR A 154 -15.66 -5.68 8.22
N ALA A 155 -15.90 -4.88 7.17
CA ALA A 155 -15.02 -3.81 6.70
C ALA A 155 -15.20 -2.52 7.52
N THR A 156 -15.12 -2.66 8.85
CA THR A 156 -15.59 -1.63 9.79
C THR A 156 -14.74 -0.36 9.71
N ALA A 157 -13.41 -0.49 9.66
CA ALA A 157 -12.52 0.67 9.65
C ALA A 157 -12.72 1.51 8.38
N ILE A 158 -12.75 0.87 7.20
CA ILE A 158 -12.86 1.58 5.92
C ILE A 158 -14.22 2.28 5.77
N TRP A 159 -15.31 1.69 6.26
CA TRP A 159 -16.63 2.34 6.31
C TRP A 159 -16.65 3.55 7.25
N ASN A 160 -15.97 3.47 8.39
CA ASN A 160 -15.83 4.62 9.29
C ASN A 160 -14.93 5.71 8.70
N TYR A 161 -13.86 5.37 7.98
CA TYR A 161 -13.08 6.38 7.26
C TYR A 161 -13.95 7.12 6.24
N ALA A 162 -14.80 6.41 5.50
CA ALA A 162 -15.75 7.05 4.60
C ALA A 162 -16.81 7.93 5.30
N GLN A 163 -17.17 7.63 6.55
CA GLN A 163 -18.08 8.49 7.34
C GLN A 163 -17.43 9.81 7.80
N HIS A 164 -16.10 9.81 7.93
CA HIS A 164 -15.35 10.92 8.54
C HIS A 164 -14.44 11.67 7.56
N PHE A 165 -14.15 11.07 6.41
CA PHE A 165 -13.28 11.60 5.36
C PHE A 165 -13.98 11.52 4.00
N ALA A 166 -13.22 11.56 2.91
CA ALA A 166 -13.74 11.44 1.56
C ALA A 166 -13.66 9.99 1.05
N MET A 167 -14.64 9.61 0.24
CA MET A 167 -14.65 8.37 -0.56
C MET A 167 -14.90 8.75 -2.03
N ASN A 168 -14.34 7.97 -2.96
CA ASN A 168 -14.61 8.08 -4.39
C ASN A 168 -15.20 6.74 -4.88
N ASP A 169 -16.41 6.77 -5.43
CA ASP A 169 -17.15 5.61 -5.98
C ASP A 169 -17.06 5.51 -7.51
N ASN A 170 -16.07 6.19 -8.09
CA ASN A 170 -15.82 6.27 -9.53
C ASN A 170 -14.30 6.32 -9.81
N SER A 171 -13.56 5.43 -9.13
CA SER A 171 -12.12 5.21 -9.26
C SER A 171 -11.89 3.81 -9.82
N PHE A 172 -11.04 3.68 -10.83
CA PHE A 172 -10.83 2.44 -11.58
C PHE A 172 -9.35 2.11 -11.67
N GLY A 173 -9.03 0.83 -11.82
CA GLY A 173 -7.73 0.40 -12.34
C GLY A 173 -7.45 1.10 -13.67
N THR A 174 -6.20 1.48 -13.90
CA THR A 174 -5.82 2.15 -15.17
C THR A 174 -5.93 1.19 -16.35
N THR A 175 -5.70 -0.10 -16.09
CA THR A 175 -5.90 -1.23 -17.00
C THR A 175 -6.66 -2.33 -16.26
N PHE A 176 -7.14 -3.33 -16.99
CA PHE A 176 -7.49 -4.63 -16.40
C PHE A 176 -6.23 -5.34 -15.90
N GLY A 177 -6.43 -6.45 -15.20
CA GLY A 177 -5.39 -7.39 -14.83
C GLY A 177 -4.95 -7.26 -13.38
N PRO A 178 -3.88 -7.99 -13.03
CA PRO A 178 -3.58 -8.25 -11.64
C PRO A 178 -2.73 -7.13 -11.00
N SER A 179 -2.03 -7.48 -9.91
CA SER A 179 -1.35 -6.55 -9.02
C SER A 179 -0.21 -5.78 -9.67
N THR A 180 0.57 -6.42 -10.54
CA THR A 180 1.72 -5.79 -11.20
C THR A 180 1.31 -4.63 -12.12
N PRO A 181 0.31 -4.78 -13.02
CA PRO A 181 -0.24 -3.66 -13.76
C PRO A 181 -0.70 -2.53 -12.85
N GLY A 182 -1.43 -2.84 -11.77
CA GLY A 182 -1.90 -1.85 -10.79
C GLY A 182 -0.75 -1.05 -10.18
N ALA A 183 0.28 -1.74 -9.67
CA ALA A 183 1.44 -1.13 -9.05
C ALA A 183 2.28 -0.29 -10.03
N ILE A 184 2.49 -0.78 -11.25
CA ILE A 184 3.25 -0.04 -12.28
C ILE A 184 2.45 1.20 -12.73
N ASN A 185 1.13 1.07 -12.92
CA ASN A 185 0.27 2.20 -13.26
C ASN A 185 0.25 3.26 -12.14
N LEU A 186 0.27 2.87 -10.86
CA LEU A 186 0.35 3.81 -9.74
C LEU A 186 1.54 4.77 -9.86
N VAL A 187 2.72 4.25 -10.23
CA VAL A 187 3.97 5.03 -10.20
C VAL A 187 4.36 5.62 -11.56
N SER A 188 3.79 5.13 -12.66
CA SER A 188 4.17 5.54 -14.02
C SER A 188 3.00 5.85 -14.97
N GLY A 189 1.77 5.46 -14.61
CA GLY A 189 0.55 5.72 -15.39
C GLY A 189 0.43 4.91 -16.68
N GLN A 190 1.23 3.84 -16.84
CA GLN A 190 1.29 3.00 -18.04
C GLN A 190 2.07 1.70 -17.77
N THR A 191 1.78 0.61 -18.49
CA THR A 191 2.52 -0.68 -18.36
C THR A 191 3.40 -1.03 -19.56
N HIS A 192 3.53 -0.12 -20.52
CA HIS A 192 4.34 -0.30 -21.72
C HIS A 192 5.84 -0.07 -21.47
N GLY A 193 6.66 -0.55 -22.41
CA GLY A 193 8.11 -0.36 -22.38
C GLY A 193 8.86 -1.51 -21.73
N VAL A 194 8.25 -2.70 -21.68
CA VAL A 194 8.93 -3.94 -21.26
C VAL A 194 10.15 -4.18 -22.16
N ASN A 195 11.31 -4.33 -21.52
CA ASN A 195 12.57 -4.56 -22.19
C ASN A 195 12.73 -6.06 -22.50
N ALA A 196 12.66 -6.43 -23.78
CA ALA A 196 12.80 -7.81 -24.24
C ALA A 196 14.11 -8.51 -23.80
N GLY A 197 15.18 -7.75 -23.50
CA GLY A 197 16.43 -8.33 -22.97
C GLY A 197 16.34 -8.76 -21.51
N ASN A 198 15.32 -8.29 -20.79
CA ASN A 198 15.06 -8.57 -19.38
C ASN A 198 13.78 -9.39 -19.17
N ASP A 199 13.13 -9.84 -20.25
CA ASP A 199 11.85 -10.53 -20.22
C ASP A 199 12.08 -12.06 -20.23
N SER A 200 11.69 -12.71 -19.13
CA SER A 200 11.58 -14.17 -19.02
C SER A 200 10.13 -14.64 -18.81
N SER A 201 9.14 -13.76 -19.01
CA SER A 201 7.71 -14.03 -18.84
C SER A 201 6.87 -13.59 -20.05
N PRO A 202 7.07 -14.20 -21.23
CA PRO A 202 6.42 -13.75 -22.47
C PRO A 202 4.90 -13.93 -22.49
N SER A 203 4.31 -14.70 -21.56
CA SER A 203 2.85 -14.80 -21.39
C SER A 203 2.25 -13.53 -20.77
N ASP A 204 3.06 -12.79 -20.02
CA ASP A 204 2.63 -11.67 -19.21
C ASP A 204 2.90 -10.33 -19.91
N VAL A 205 3.27 -10.39 -21.20
CA VAL A 205 3.64 -9.23 -22.01
C VAL A 205 2.93 -9.31 -23.36
N ILE A 206 2.08 -8.33 -23.65
CA ILE A 206 1.42 -8.19 -24.96
C ILE A 206 1.77 -6.84 -25.57
N GLY A 207 2.31 -6.87 -26.78
CA GLY A 207 2.63 -5.65 -27.52
C GLY A 207 3.63 -4.74 -26.81
N GLY A 208 4.50 -5.30 -25.96
CA GLY A 208 5.48 -4.55 -25.14
C GLY A 208 4.90 -3.96 -23.85
N SER A 209 3.64 -4.27 -23.53
CA SER A 209 2.99 -3.91 -22.27
C SER A 209 2.85 -5.12 -21.37
N GLU A 210 3.18 -4.93 -20.10
CA GLU A 210 2.97 -5.88 -19.01
C GLU A 210 1.44 -6.01 -18.73
N ILE A 211 0.98 -7.25 -18.51
CA ILE A 211 -0.43 -7.61 -18.28
C ILE A 211 -0.67 -8.75 -17.25
N GLY A 212 0.36 -9.22 -16.54
CA GLY A 212 0.32 -10.40 -15.65
C GLY A 212 1.03 -10.11 -14.32
N ASP A 213 1.65 -11.10 -13.66
CA ASP A 213 2.45 -10.87 -12.44
C ASP A 213 3.91 -11.38 -12.53
N PRO A 214 4.68 -10.92 -13.54
CA PRO A 214 6.11 -11.19 -13.56
C PRO A 214 6.80 -10.41 -12.45
N ASP A 215 7.76 -10.99 -11.74
CA ASP A 215 8.53 -10.26 -10.73
C ASP A 215 9.47 -9.21 -11.38
N PRO A 216 9.91 -8.17 -10.65
CA PRO A 216 10.88 -7.20 -11.15
C PRO A 216 12.27 -7.82 -11.37
N VAL A 217 12.90 -7.54 -12.52
CA VAL A 217 14.26 -8.04 -12.83
C VAL A 217 15.35 -7.44 -11.93
N TYR A 218 15.13 -6.25 -11.37
CA TYR A 218 16.11 -5.55 -10.52
C TYR A 218 15.83 -5.76 -9.04
N ASP A 219 15.56 -6.99 -8.63
CA ASP A 219 15.29 -7.38 -7.23
C ASP A 219 15.85 -8.79 -6.96
N ASP A 220 16.71 -8.92 -5.96
CA ASP A 220 17.34 -10.20 -5.59
C ASP A 220 16.35 -11.23 -5.03
N CYS A 221 15.20 -10.76 -4.53
CA CYS A 221 14.15 -11.54 -3.92
C CYS A 221 13.04 -11.97 -4.91
N SER A 222 13.19 -11.61 -6.19
CA SER A 222 12.38 -12.10 -7.32
C SER A 222 12.59 -13.59 -7.61
N GLY A 223 11.56 -14.19 -8.20
CA GLY A 223 11.56 -15.53 -8.77
C GLY A 223 12.27 -15.63 -10.13
N SER A 224 11.81 -16.55 -10.97
CA SER A 224 12.43 -16.84 -12.28
C SER A 224 11.74 -16.17 -13.47
N THR A 225 10.46 -15.81 -13.32
CA THR A 225 9.65 -15.10 -14.30
C THR A 225 9.74 -13.62 -13.98
N VAL A 226 10.55 -12.89 -14.76
CA VAL A 226 10.86 -11.49 -14.50
C VAL A 226 10.75 -10.65 -15.75
N ILE A 227 10.49 -9.36 -15.54
CA ILE A 227 10.59 -8.34 -16.58
C ILE A 227 11.31 -7.10 -16.04
N GLY A 228 11.80 -6.25 -16.95
CA GLY A 228 12.22 -4.89 -16.61
C GLY A 228 11.55 -3.89 -17.53
N LEU A 229 11.21 -2.72 -17.00
CA LEU A 229 10.64 -1.62 -17.77
C LEU A 229 11.69 -0.56 -18.09
N SER A 230 11.52 0.03 -19.26
CA SER A 230 12.22 1.23 -19.70
C SER A 230 11.33 2.47 -19.50
N GLY A 231 11.91 3.66 -19.68
CA GLY A 231 11.20 4.92 -19.46
C GLY A 231 11.45 5.48 -18.07
N ARG A 232 10.52 6.31 -17.59
CA ARG A 232 10.62 7.02 -16.32
C ARG A 232 9.35 6.82 -15.51
N ASN A 233 9.51 6.80 -14.20
CA ASN A 233 8.40 6.83 -13.25
C ASN A 233 8.46 8.09 -12.37
N VAL A 234 7.49 8.24 -11.47
CA VAL A 234 7.40 9.40 -10.57
C VAL A 234 8.61 9.54 -9.64
N GLY A 235 9.28 8.44 -9.29
CA GLY A 235 10.49 8.44 -8.48
C GLY A 235 11.65 9.17 -9.15
N ASP A 236 11.84 8.99 -10.47
CA ASP A 236 12.83 9.75 -11.24
C ASP A 236 12.56 11.26 -11.17
N LEU A 237 11.29 11.66 -11.25
CA LEU A 237 10.88 13.07 -11.20
C LEU A 237 11.07 13.67 -9.81
N LEU A 238 10.83 12.89 -8.75
CA LEU A 238 11.05 13.30 -7.37
C LEU A 238 12.56 13.45 -7.07
N ASN A 239 13.38 12.52 -7.56
CA ASN A 239 14.85 12.58 -7.49
C ASN A 239 15.40 13.84 -8.16
N GLU A 240 14.96 14.16 -9.38
CA GLU A 240 15.37 15.37 -10.10
C GLU A 240 15.05 16.67 -9.34
N LYS A 241 14.04 16.65 -8.48
CA LYS A 241 13.62 17.79 -7.66
C LYS A 241 14.16 17.76 -6.23
N GLY A 242 14.86 16.70 -5.83
CA GLY A 242 15.31 16.50 -4.46
C GLY A 242 14.15 16.49 -3.44
N ILE A 243 12.97 16.02 -3.86
CA ILE A 243 11.80 15.88 -2.99
C ILE A 243 11.93 14.57 -2.22
N THR A 244 11.69 14.57 -0.91
CA THR A 244 11.83 13.34 -0.13
C THR A 244 10.73 12.34 -0.45
N TRP A 245 11.10 11.11 -0.77
CA TRP A 245 10.13 10.07 -1.12
C TRP A 245 10.63 8.65 -0.84
N GLY A 246 9.70 7.70 -0.74
CA GLY A 246 10.05 6.29 -0.75
C GLY A 246 8.87 5.35 -0.89
N PHE A 247 9.15 4.13 -1.32
CA PHE A 247 8.25 2.99 -1.20
C PHE A 247 8.68 2.15 0.01
N PHE A 248 7.71 1.85 0.87
CA PHE A 248 7.92 1.18 2.14
C PHE A 248 7.07 -0.08 2.19
N GLN A 249 7.70 -1.23 1.99
CA GLN A 249 7.01 -2.52 1.94
C GLN A 249 7.33 -3.40 3.14
N GLY A 250 6.32 -4.12 3.62
CA GLY A 250 6.51 -5.14 4.65
C GLY A 250 7.43 -6.26 4.18
N GLY A 251 8.51 -6.53 4.92
CA GLY A 251 9.41 -7.63 4.63
C GLY A 251 10.47 -7.33 3.57
N PHE A 252 10.56 -6.09 3.09
CA PHE A 252 11.62 -5.63 2.19
C PHE A 252 13.00 -5.83 2.84
N LYS A 253 13.09 -5.71 4.18
CA LYS A 253 14.34 -5.96 4.90
C LYS A 253 14.78 -7.43 4.75
N PRO A 254 15.99 -7.70 4.24
CA PRO A 254 16.47 -9.07 4.08
C PRO A 254 16.61 -9.79 5.42
N THR A 255 16.21 -11.06 5.44
CA THR A 255 16.47 -11.95 6.59
C THR A 255 17.90 -12.48 6.61
N SER A 256 18.54 -12.56 5.45
CA SER A 256 19.94 -12.94 5.28
C SER A 256 20.45 -12.46 3.92
N VAL A 257 21.75 -12.61 3.70
CA VAL A 257 22.40 -12.38 2.40
C VAL A 257 23.19 -13.64 2.05
N VAL A 258 22.97 -14.19 0.86
CA VAL A 258 23.61 -15.43 0.39
C VAL A 258 24.23 -15.17 -0.99
N GLY A 259 25.55 -15.40 -1.12
CA GLY A 259 26.25 -15.17 -2.39
C GLY A 259 26.23 -13.71 -2.86
N GLY A 260 26.10 -12.75 -1.94
CA GLY A 260 25.95 -11.33 -2.26
C GLY A 260 24.53 -10.90 -2.63
N LYS A 261 23.56 -11.82 -2.61
CA LYS A 261 22.15 -11.53 -2.89
C LYS A 261 21.30 -11.49 -1.64
N ALA A 262 20.33 -10.58 -1.58
CA ALA A 262 19.35 -10.51 -0.51
C ALA A 262 18.44 -11.76 -0.48
N VAL A 263 18.03 -12.16 0.73
CA VAL A 263 17.02 -13.21 0.94
C VAL A 263 15.88 -12.66 1.80
N CYS A 264 14.73 -12.44 1.19
CA CYS A 264 13.52 -11.92 1.82
C CYS A 264 12.64 -13.06 2.36
N GLY A 265 13.11 -13.72 3.44
CA GLY A 265 12.48 -14.89 4.04
C GLY A 265 11.54 -14.59 5.24
N ALA A 266 11.26 -13.32 5.52
CA ALA A 266 10.43 -12.93 6.66
C ALA A 266 9.01 -13.45 6.50
N LYS A 267 8.40 -13.90 7.60
CA LYS A 267 7.03 -14.40 7.63
C LYS A 267 6.28 -13.88 8.85
N THR A 268 4.99 -13.60 8.66
CA THR A 268 4.07 -13.16 9.72
C THR A 268 2.80 -14.00 9.65
N ALA A 269 2.28 -14.39 10.81
CA ALA A 269 1.00 -15.06 10.87
C ALA A 269 -0.12 -14.04 10.65
N ASN A 270 -1.08 -14.36 9.76
CA ASN A 270 -2.35 -13.64 9.72
C ASN A 270 -3.19 -13.95 10.98
N LEU A 271 -4.31 -13.25 11.19
CA LEU A 271 -5.22 -13.47 12.32
C LEU A 271 -5.80 -14.90 12.36
N GLY A 272 -5.89 -15.57 11.21
CA GLY A 272 -6.24 -16.98 11.08
C GLY A 272 -5.13 -17.96 11.49
N GLY A 273 -3.94 -17.46 11.81
CA GLY A 273 -2.79 -18.24 12.28
C GLY A 273 -1.89 -18.82 11.18
N SER A 274 -2.18 -18.55 9.91
CA SER A 274 -1.35 -19.03 8.79
C SER A 274 -0.14 -18.11 8.57
N LEU A 275 1.05 -18.70 8.50
CA LEU A 275 2.30 -17.98 8.22
C LEU A 275 2.42 -17.60 6.75
N GLN A 276 2.40 -16.30 6.46
CA GLN A 276 2.56 -15.73 5.12
C GLN A 276 3.95 -15.14 4.95
N LYS A 277 4.52 -15.20 3.74
CA LYS A 277 5.74 -14.44 3.40
C LYS A 277 5.41 -12.95 3.51
N ASP A 278 6.25 -12.15 4.15
CA ASP A 278 5.95 -10.73 4.33
C ASP A 278 6.05 -9.96 3.00
N TYR A 279 7.10 -10.23 2.23
CA TYR A 279 7.45 -9.51 0.99
C TYR A 279 6.89 -10.17 -0.26
N SER A 280 6.37 -9.36 -1.18
CA SER A 280 5.98 -9.75 -2.53
C SER A 280 6.71 -8.87 -3.55
N ALA A 281 7.56 -9.48 -4.38
CA ALA A 281 8.44 -8.73 -5.28
C ALA A 281 7.65 -8.05 -6.40
N HIS A 282 6.67 -8.74 -6.99
CA HIS A 282 5.86 -8.15 -8.06
C HIS A 282 4.98 -6.96 -7.63
N HIS A 283 4.82 -6.72 -6.32
CA HIS A 283 4.09 -5.56 -5.78
C HIS A 283 5.01 -4.35 -5.53
N GLU A 284 6.30 -4.46 -5.89
CA GLU A 284 7.30 -3.39 -5.69
C GLU A 284 7.64 -2.70 -7.03
N PRO A 285 6.83 -1.71 -7.47
CA PRO A 285 6.85 -1.23 -8.86
C PRO A 285 8.14 -0.49 -9.22
N PHE A 286 8.88 0.05 -8.25
CA PHE A 286 10.12 0.77 -8.52
C PHE A 286 11.30 -0.16 -8.86
N GLN A 287 11.23 -1.43 -8.50
CA GLN A 287 12.24 -2.45 -8.82
C GLN A 287 12.16 -2.92 -10.29
N TYR A 288 11.12 -2.56 -11.03
CA TYR A 288 11.05 -2.84 -12.47
C TYR A 288 11.94 -1.91 -13.30
N TYR A 289 12.31 -0.75 -12.74
CA TYR A 289 13.08 0.28 -13.41
C TYR A 289 14.48 0.38 -12.79
N GLN A 290 15.52 0.23 -13.62
CA GLN A 290 16.90 0.27 -13.13
C GLN A 290 17.22 1.57 -12.36
N SER A 291 16.68 2.71 -12.79
CA SER A 291 16.95 4.02 -12.21
C SER A 291 16.45 4.17 -10.76
N THR A 292 15.36 3.48 -10.40
CA THR A 292 14.74 3.56 -9.07
C THR A 292 14.87 2.28 -8.24
N SER A 293 15.46 1.23 -8.79
CA SER A 293 15.66 -0.04 -8.10
C SER A 293 16.68 0.04 -6.94
N ASN A 294 16.46 -0.81 -5.93
CA ASN A 294 17.41 -1.21 -4.89
C ASN A 294 17.53 -2.76 -4.91
N PRO A 295 18.30 -3.32 -5.87
CA PRO A 295 18.24 -4.76 -6.14
C PRO A 295 18.69 -5.63 -4.98
N HIS A 296 19.57 -5.10 -4.13
CA HIS A 296 20.17 -5.81 -3.01
C HIS A 296 19.49 -5.49 -1.67
N HIS A 297 18.36 -4.79 -1.70
CA HIS A 297 17.59 -4.42 -0.52
C HIS A 297 18.46 -3.76 0.57
N LEU A 298 19.35 -2.87 0.12
CA LEU A 298 20.27 -2.18 1.02
C LEU A 298 19.46 -1.26 1.94
N PRO A 299 19.71 -1.27 3.26
CA PRO A 299 19.05 -0.36 4.17
C PRO A 299 19.49 1.09 3.92
N PRO A 300 18.72 2.10 4.38
CA PRO A 300 19.18 3.47 4.38
C PRO A 300 20.49 3.58 5.17
N SER A 301 21.40 4.43 4.69
CA SER A 301 22.69 4.69 5.34
C SER A 301 22.53 5.29 6.76
N SER A 302 21.41 5.96 7.01
CA SER A 302 20.95 6.39 8.34
C SER A 302 19.47 6.76 8.32
N VAL A 303 18.83 6.87 9.49
CA VAL A 303 17.44 7.36 9.61
C VAL A 303 17.25 8.74 8.94
N SER A 304 18.27 9.60 8.98
CA SER A 304 18.22 10.95 8.39
C SER A 304 18.25 10.97 6.85
N MET A 305 18.59 9.83 6.25
CA MET A 305 18.65 9.62 4.80
C MET A 305 17.41 8.91 4.25
N ILE A 306 16.48 8.47 5.11
CA ILE A 306 15.20 7.94 4.66
C ILE A 306 14.44 9.03 3.91
N GLY A 307 14.02 8.72 2.70
CA GLY A 307 13.42 9.67 1.77
C GLY A 307 14.42 10.36 0.84
N LYS A 308 15.73 10.19 1.01
CA LYS A 308 16.78 10.88 0.23
C LYS A 308 17.64 9.88 -0.53
N THR A 309 18.33 10.37 -1.56
CA THR A 309 19.21 9.54 -2.39
C THR A 309 20.42 9.07 -1.58
N ASP A 310 20.49 7.77 -1.35
CA ASP A 310 21.63 7.03 -0.84
C ASP A 310 21.61 5.59 -1.39
N GLN A 311 22.30 4.66 -0.72
CA GLN A 311 22.35 3.26 -1.14
C GLN A 311 20.99 2.53 -1.17
N ALA A 312 19.97 3.01 -0.46
CA ALA A 312 18.65 2.40 -0.46
C ALA A 312 17.82 2.78 -1.69
N ASN A 313 18.28 3.79 -2.45
CA ASN A 313 17.62 4.31 -3.65
C ASN A 313 16.09 4.45 -3.51
N HIS A 314 15.64 4.94 -2.35
CA HIS A 314 14.23 5.21 -2.03
C HIS A 314 13.32 3.98 -1.85
N GLN A 315 13.88 2.76 -1.80
CA GLN A 315 13.13 1.52 -1.56
C GLN A 315 13.48 0.99 -0.17
N TYR A 316 12.46 0.81 0.67
CA TYR A 316 12.62 0.68 2.11
C TYR A 316 11.70 -0.39 2.70
N ASP A 317 12.04 -0.84 3.92
CA ASP A 317 11.13 -1.65 4.73
C ASP A 317 10.13 -0.75 5.48
N LEU A 318 8.93 -1.27 5.79
CA LEU A 318 7.96 -0.54 6.62
C LEU A 318 8.53 -0.08 7.98
N THR A 319 9.54 -0.76 8.52
CA THR A 319 10.22 -0.30 9.75
C THR A 319 10.97 1.02 9.57
N ASP A 320 11.49 1.29 8.36
CA ASP A 320 12.16 2.55 8.04
C ASP A 320 11.16 3.70 7.95
N PHE A 321 9.94 3.47 7.44
CA PHE A 321 8.87 4.49 7.45
C PHE A 321 8.64 5.03 8.87
N TRP A 322 8.45 4.12 9.83
CA TRP A 322 8.22 4.51 11.22
C TRP A 322 9.47 5.10 11.87
N ALA A 323 10.67 4.68 11.49
CA ALA A 323 11.90 5.31 11.94
C ALA A 323 11.97 6.79 11.49
N ALA A 324 11.58 7.07 10.24
CA ALA A 324 11.53 8.43 9.70
C ALA A 324 10.46 9.28 10.39
N VAL A 325 9.23 8.74 10.54
CA VAL A 325 8.13 9.43 11.25
C VAL A 325 8.50 9.76 12.69
N ASN A 326 9.05 8.80 13.44
CA ASN A 326 9.45 9.00 14.84
C ASN A 326 10.61 10.00 14.99
N ALA A 327 11.42 10.17 13.95
CA ALA A 327 12.50 11.15 13.90
C ALA A 327 12.03 12.55 13.42
N GLY A 328 10.73 12.74 13.15
CA GLY A 328 10.18 14.00 12.62
C GLY A 328 10.58 14.26 11.16
N ASN A 329 10.86 13.21 10.38
CA ASN A 329 11.31 13.28 9.00
C ASN A 329 10.34 12.53 8.06
N LEU A 330 9.03 12.72 8.21
CA LEU A 330 8.03 12.13 7.30
C LEU A 330 8.35 12.54 5.85
N PRO A 331 8.54 11.61 4.89
CA PRO A 331 8.79 11.97 3.50
C PRO A 331 7.64 12.77 2.88
N ALA A 332 7.92 13.59 1.87
CA ALA A 332 6.89 14.33 1.16
C ALA A 332 5.95 13.40 0.37
N VAL A 333 6.47 12.29 -0.16
CA VAL A 333 5.70 11.25 -0.86
C VAL A 333 6.07 9.88 -0.29
N SER A 334 5.12 9.19 0.35
CA SER A 334 5.33 7.86 0.92
C SER A 334 4.33 6.88 0.33
N TYR A 335 4.81 5.78 -0.24
CA TYR A 335 3.97 4.64 -0.61
C TYR A 335 4.14 3.56 0.44
N LEU A 336 3.05 3.09 1.03
CA LEU A 336 3.05 2.05 2.03
C LEU A 336 2.37 0.80 1.45
N LYS A 337 3.11 -0.30 1.41
CA LYS A 337 2.60 -1.62 1.05
C LYS A 337 2.69 -2.52 2.27
N ALA A 338 1.56 -3.05 2.71
CA ALA A 338 1.51 -3.89 3.89
C ALA A 338 2.38 -5.15 3.71
N LYS A 339 2.63 -5.86 4.80
CA LYS A 339 3.03 -7.28 4.69
C LYS A 339 1.89 -8.04 4.03
N ARG A 340 2.17 -9.09 3.27
CA ARG A 340 1.12 -9.91 2.64
C ARG A 340 0.04 -10.38 3.62
N SER A 341 0.39 -10.72 4.86
CA SER A 341 -0.62 -11.10 5.86
C SER A 341 -1.69 -10.03 6.12
N GLN A 342 -1.50 -8.76 5.72
CA GLN A 342 -2.33 -7.60 6.04
C GLN A 342 -2.60 -6.67 4.84
N ASP A 343 -2.36 -7.10 3.60
CA ASP A 343 -2.55 -6.26 2.40
C ASP A 343 -3.99 -6.28 1.86
N GLY A 344 -4.85 -7.15 2.40
CA GLY A 344 -6.25 -7.29 1.98
C GLY A 344 -6.49 -8.40 0.96
N HIS A 345 -5.45 -8.92 0.32
CA HIS A 345 -5.57 -9.93 -0.71
C HIS A 345 -6.20 -11.22 -0.16
N ALA A 346 -7.24 -11.70 -0.84
CA ALA A 346 -7.92 -12.94 -0.47
C ALA A 346 -6.98 -14.15 -0.53
N GLY A 347 -7.34 -15.25 0.15
CA GLY A 347 -6.51 -16.46 0.24
C GLY A 347 -5.38 -16.40 1.28
N TYR A 348 -4.75 -15.23 1.52
CA TYR A 348 -3.67 -15.11 2.52
C TYR A 348 -3.83 -13.93 3.51
N SER A 349 -4.62 -12.91 3.16
CA SER A 349 -5.07 -11.85 4.05
C SER A 349 -6.61 -11.88 4.17
N SER A 350 -7.17 -10.87 4.83
CA SER A 350 -8.60 -10.69 5.04
C SER A 350 -8.92 -9.21 5.30
N PRO A 351 -10.19 -8.79 5.21
CA PRO A 351 -10.59 -7.46 5.64
C PRO A 351 -10.25 -7.17 7.11
N LEU A 352 -10.19 -8.21 7.95
CA LEU A 352 -9.85 -8.06 9.37
C LEU A 352 -8.35 -7.87 9.59
N ASP A 353 -7.51 -8.56 8.82
CA ASP A 353 -6.06 -8.36 8.86
C ASP A 353 -5.67 -6.98 8.31
N GLU A 354 -6.24 -6.63 7.16
CA GLU A 354 -6.04 -5.36 6.47
C GLU A 354 -6.41 -4.18 7.36
N GLN A 355 -7.61 -4.20 7.94
CA GLN A 355 -8.08 -3.05 8.71
C GLN A 355 -7.19 -2.78 9.94
N LEU A 356 -6.48 -3.79 10.46
CA LEU A 356 -5.50 -3.57 11.52
C LEU A 356 -4.32 -2.74 11.03
N PHE A 357 -3.78 -3.05 9.85
CA PHE A 357 -2.68 -2.28 9.26
C PHE A 357 -3.11 -0.85 8.94
N ILE A 358 -4.25 -0.68 8.27
CA ILE A 358 -4.78 0.64 7.90
C ILE A 358 -5.06 1.46 9.18
N ALA A 359 -5.78 0.88 10.15
CA ALA A 359 -6.16 1.61 11.35
C ALA A 359 -4.97 1.97 12.23
N ASP A 360 -4.02 1.05 12.45
CA ASP A 360 -2.80 1.33 13.20
C ASP A 360 -1.99 2.44 12.52
N THR A 361 -1.83 2.38 11.20
CA THR A 361 -1.08 3.37 10.42
C THR A 361 -1.71 4.76 10.52
N ILE A 362 -3.01 4.87 10.26
CA ILE A 362 -3.71 6.17 10.30
C ILE A 362 -3.77 6.70 11.73
N ASN A 363 -4.00 5.85 12.74
CA ASN A 363 -4.02 6.29 14.14
C ASN A 363 -2.66 6.84 14.60
N LYS A 364 -1.55 6.23 14.17
CA LYS A 364 -0.20 6.74 14.46
C LYS A 364 0.08 8.04 13.73
N LEU A 365 -0.26 8.13 12.44
CA LEU A 365 -0.07 9.35 11.66
C LEU A 365 -0.86 10.54 12.22
N GLN A 366 -2.10 10.32 12.65
CA GLN A 366 -2.95 11.35 13.27
C GLN A 366 -2.37 11.92 14.58
N GLN A 367 -1.44 11.22 15.23
CA GLN A 367 -0.77 11.68 16.45
C GLN A 367 0.53 12.46 16.17
N THR A 368 0.97 12.53 14.91
CA THR A 368 2.19 13.25 14.52
C THR A 368 1.94 14.76 14.42
N ALA A 369 3.00 15.56 14.57
CA ALA A 369 2.93 17.00 14.32
C ALA A 369 2.62 17.33 12.85
N ASP A 370 3.02 16.45 11.93
CA ASP A 370 2.86 16.63 10.48
C ASP A 370 1.44 16.37 10.00
N TRP A 371 0.58 15.71 10.79
CA TRP A 371 -0.80 15.34 10.43
C TRP A 371 -1.60 16.50 9.83
N SER A 372 -1.46 17.70 10.39
CA SER A 372 -2.15 18.91 9.91
C SER A 372 -1.84 19.30 8.46
N SER A 373 -0.79 18.70 7.88
CA SER A 373 -0.32 18.89 6.50
C SER A 373 -0.20 17.58 5.72
N THR A 374 -0.76 16.48 6.24
CA THR A 374 -0.71 15.16 5.62
C THR A 374 -2.04 14.82 4.94
N ALA A 375 -1.96 14.29 3.72
CA ALA A 375 -3.06 13.60 3.07
C ALA A 375 -2.75 12.10 3.03
N VAL A 376 -3.67 11.26 3.52
CA VAL A 376 -3.60 9.81 3.38
C VAL A 376 -4.57 9.38 2.29
N ILE A 377 -4.09 8.59 1.33
CA ILE A 377 -4.89 7.98 0.27
C ILE A 377 -4.87 6.47 0.52
N ILE A 378 -6.04 5.85 0.57
CA ILE A 378 -6.16 4.38 0.53
C ILE A 378 -6.62 4.05 -0.88
N ALA A 379 -5.84 3.24 -1.59
CA ALA A 379 -6.14 2.76 -2.93
C ALA A 379 -5.83 1.26 -3.01
N TYR A 380 -6.37 0.61 -4.03
CA TYR A 380 -6.12 -0.79 -4.35
C TYR A 380 -5.43 -0.84 -5.71
N ASP A 381 -4.64 -1.89 -5.93
CA ASP A 381 -4.04 -2.24 -7.22
C ASP A 381 -5.09 -2.51 -8.30
#